data_AF-G1UQK6-F1
#
_entry.id   AF-G1UQK6-F1
#
_cell.length_a   1.000
_cell.length_b   1.000
_cell.length_c   1.000
_cell.angle_alpha   90.00
_cell.angle_beta   90.00
_cell.angle_gamma   90.00
#
_symmetry.space_group_name_H-M   'P 1'
#
loop_
_entity.id
_entity.type
_entity.pdbx_description
1 polymer ?
#
loop_
_entity_poly.entity_id
_entity_poly.type
_entity_poly.pdbx_seq_one_letter_code
_entity_poly.pdbx_strand_id
1 'polypeptide(L)' 'MPDANPCDLLTAAAARIRWQQRLLCSLPAGAGVDMNSQDANGLYFTFEDIYQNITDAVQLLESQEKAAA' A
#
# COMPACT_ATOMS: atom_id res chain seq x y z
N MET A 1 -12.25 11.52 12.18
CA MET A 1 -12.14 10.69 10.97
C MET A 1 -13.20 9.62 11.10
N PRO A 2 -14.01 9.31 10.07
CA PRO A 2 -14.96 8.21 10.18
C PRO A 2 -14.16 6.95 10.54
N ASP A 3 -14.70 6.14 11.45
CA ASP A 3 -14.03 4.99 12.06
C ASP A 3 -13.38 4.10 10.99
N ALA A 4 -12.09 4.30 10.74
CA ALA A 4 -11.38 3.54 9.74
C ALA A 4 -11.34 2.08 10.20
N ASN A 5 -11.89 1.17 9.40
CA ASN A 5 -11.85 -0.25 9.70
C ASN A 5 -10.51 -0.83 9.22
N PRO A 6 -9.77 -1.59 10.06
CA PRO A 6 -8.52 -2.23 9.63
C PRO A 6 -8.65 -3.05 8.35
N CYS A 7 -9.78 -3.75 8.16
CA CYS A 7 -10.04 -4.54 6.96
C CYS A 7 -10.14 -3.67 5.70
N ASP A 8 -10.73 -2.48 5.81
CA ASP A 8 -10.87 -1.57 4.67
C ASP A 8 -9.50 -0.99 4.26
N LEU A 9 -8.68 -0.62 5.25
CA LEU A 9 -7.31 -0.14 5.05
C LEU A 9 -6.42 -1.22 4.40
N LEU A 10 -6.47 -2.45 4.90
CA LEU A 10 -5.73 -3.58 4.32
C LEU A 10 -6.22 -3.92 2.91
N THR A 11 -7.53 -3.85 2.67
CA THR A 11 -8.10 -4.05 1.32
C THR A 11 -7.61 -2.98 0.35
N ALA A 12 -7.57 -1.72 0.78
CA ALA A 12 -7.07 -0.61 -0.02
C ALA A 12 -5.57 -0.73 -0.32
N ALA A 13 -4.76 -1.21 0.63
CA ALA A 13 -3.35 -1.51 0.43
C ALA A 13 -3.16 -2.68 -0.57
N ALA A 14 -3.91 -3.77 -0.38
CA ALA A 14 -3.83 -4.95 -1.25
C ALA A 14 -4.22 -4.64 -2.70
N ALA A 15 -5.23 -3.80 -2.92
CA ALA A 15 -5.64 -3.36 -4.25
C ALA A 15 -4.50 -2.61 -4.98
N ARG A 16 -3.81 -1.71 -4.28
CA ARG A 16 -2.67 -0.95 -4.83
C ARG A 16 -1.47 -1.85 -5.11
N ILE A 17 -1.14 -2.77 -4.21
CA ILE A 17 -0.07 -3.77 -4.43
C ILE A 17 -0.37 -4.57 -5.69
N ARG A 18 -1.60 -5.07 -5.85
CA ARG A 18 -2.00 -5.84 -7.03
C ARG A 18 -1.90 -5.02 -8.32
N TRP A 19 -2.25 -3.74 -8.27
CA TRP A 19 -2.07 -2.83 -9.40
C TRP A 19 -0.59 -2.67 -9.78
N GLN A 20 0.28 -2.44 -8.79
CA GLN A 20 1.72 -2.30 -9.02
C GLN A 20 2.36 -3.60 -9.51
N GLN A 21 1.95 -4.76 -9.00
CA GLN A 21 2.40 -6.06 -9.52
C GLN A 21 2.00 -6.24 -10.98
N ARG A 22 0.78 -5.86 -11.37
CA ARG A 22 0.37 -5.94 -12.79
C ARG A 22 1.25 -5.07 -13.68
N LEU A 23 1.59 -3.86 -13.24
CA LEU A 23 2.47 -2.96 -13.99
C LEU A 23 3.89 -3.53 -14.09
N LEU A 24 4.50 -3.86 -12.95
CA LEU A 24 5.91 -4.24 -12.86
C LEU A 24 6.17 -5.67 -13.36
N CYS A 25 5.30 -6.64 -13.05
CA CYS A 25 5.48 -8.04 -13.44
C CYS A 25 5.04 -8.35 -14.88
N SER A 26 4.42 -7.39 -15.57
CA SER A 26 4.21 -7.50 -17.02
C SER A 26 5.49 -7.23 -17.82
N LEU A 27 6.54 -6.74 -17.16
CA LEU A 27 7.83 -6.48 -17.77
C LEU A 27 8.73 -7.72 -17.70
N PRO A 28 9.45 -8.06 -18.79
CA PRO A 28 10.44 -9.12 -18.76
C PRO A 28 11.50 -8.88 -17.67
N ALA A 29 12.00 -9.96 -17.06
CA ALA A 29 13.15 -9.86 -16.17
C ALA A 29 14.35 -9.25 -16.93
N GLY A 30 14.93 -8.17 -16.40
CA GLY A 30 16.02 -7.44 -17.06
C GLY A 30 15.58 -6.38 -18.07
N ALA A 31 14.27 -6.23 -18.34
CA ALA A 31 13.76 -5.02 -18.96
C ALA A 31 13.97 -3.87 -17.96
N GLY A 32 14.98 -3.04 -18.21
CA GLY A 32 15.13 -1.80 -17.46
C GLY A 32 13.86 -0.97 -17.61
N VAL A 33 13.28 -0.54 -16.49
CA VAL A 33 12.22 0.47 -16.53
C VAL A 33 12.93 1.81 -16.65
N ASP A 34 12.87 2.43 -17.84
CA ASP A 34 13.31 3.81 -18.00
C ASP A 34 12.28 4.71 -17.31
N MET A 35 12.51 5.00 -16.02
CA MET A 35 11.64 5.86 -15.23
C MET A 35 12.15 7.29 -15.31
N ASN A 36 11.30 8.19 -15.78
CA ASN A 36 11.56 9.61 -15.58
C ASN A 36 11.23 10.02 -14.12
N SER A 37 11.52 11.28 -13.77
CA SER A 37 11.28 11.81 -12.42
C SER A 37 9.79 11.80 -12.02
N GLN A 38 8.87 11.92 -12.99
CA GLN A 38 7.44 11.88 -12.74
C GLN A 38 6.97 10.45 -12.41
N ASP A 39 7.48 9.45 -13.13
CA ASP A 39 7.17 8.03 -12.88
C ASP A 39 7.69 7.60 -11.50
N ALA A 40 8.91 8.00 -11.15
CA ALA A 40 9.51 7.74 -9.84
C ALA A 40 8.68 8.36 -8.70
N ASN A 41 8.20 9.60 -8.88
CA ASN A 41 7.32 10.25 -7.90
C ASN A 41 5.96 9.54 -7.78
N GLY A 42 5.38 9.09 -8.88
CA GLY A 42 4.12 8.32 -8.86
C GLY A 42 4.26 7.00 -8.10
N LEU A 43 5.39 6.30 -8.27
CA LEU A 43 5.70 5.10 -7.48
C LEU A 43 5.89 5.43 -6.01
N TYR A 44 6.63 6.49 -5.69
CA TYR A 44 6.81 6.94 -4.32
C TYR A 44 5.46 7.15 -3.61
N PHE A 45 4.56 7.95 -4.18
CA PHE A 45 3.25 8.21 -3.57
C PHE A 45 2.42 6.93 -3.45
N THR A 46 2.50 6.03 -4.43
CA THR A 46 1.76 4.76 -4.34
C THR A 46 2.30 3.89 -3.20
N PHE A 47 3.61 3.82 -3.01
CA PHE A 47 4.21 3.05 -1.93
C PHE A 47 3.95 3.69 -0.57
N GLU A 48 3.99 5.02 -0.47
CA GLU A 48 3.62 5.77 0.73
C GLU A 48 2.16 5.46 1.14
N ASP A 49 1.22 5.51 0.19
CA ASP A 49 -0.18 5.12 0.40
C ASP A 49 -0.34 3.68 0.91
N ILE A 50 0.40 2.73 0.32
CA ILE A 50 0.36 1.33 0.75
C ILE A 50 0.89 1.21 2.18
N TYR A 51 2.04 1.83 2.44
CA TYR A 51 2.71 1.79 3.75
C TYR A 51 1.84 2.40 4.85
N GLN A 52 1.23 3.56 4.58
CA GLN A 52 0.39 4.25 5.55
C GLN A 52 -0.85 3.43 5.91
N ASN A 53 -1.56 2.90 4.91
CA ASN A 53 -2.75 2.07 5.15
C ASN A 53 -2.44 0.83 5.99
N ILE A 54 -1.30 0.16 5.74
CA ILE A 54 -0.88 -1.00 6.54
C ILE A 54 -0.55 -0.57 7.97
N THR A 55 0.19 0.53 8.12
CA THR A 55 0.61 1.04 9.44
C THR A 55 -0.60 1.42 10.29
N ASP A 56 -1.56 2.14 9.71
CA ASP A 56 -2.78 2.55 10.41
C ASP A 56 -3.64 1.34 10.80
N ALA A 57 -3.76 0.34 9.91
CA ALA A 57 -4.49 -0.89 10.21
C ALA A 57 -3.87 -1.65 11.39
N VAL A 58 -2.54 -1.78 11.42
CA VAL A 58 -1.82 -2.45 12.52
C VAL A 58 -2.03 -1.70 13.83
N GLN A 59 -1.88 -0.37 13.83
CA GLN A 59 -2.09 0.45 15.04
C GLN A 59 -3.52 0.30 15.59
N LEU A 60 -4.53 0.24 14.71
CA LEU A 60 -5.91 0.04 15.10
C LEU A 60 -6.15 -1.35 15.71
N LEU A 61 -5.59 -2.40 15.10
CA LEU A 61 -5.70 -3.77 15.61
C LEU A 61 -5.04 -3.91 17.00
N GLU A 62 -3.84 -3.35 17.17
CA GLU A 62 -3.14 -3.35 18.46
C GLU A 62 -3.92 -2.57 19.53
N SER A 63 -4.58 -1.47 19.14
CA SER A 63 -5.41 -0.68 20.06
C SER A 63 -6.69 -1.42 20.47
N GLN A 64 -7.30 -2.16 19.55
CA GLN A 64 -8.46 -3.02 19.82
C GLN A 64 -8.11 -4.19 20.74
N GLU A 65 -6.95 -4.83 20.52
CA GLU A 65 -6.45 -5.90 21.40
C GLU A 65 -6.25 -5.40 22.83
N LYS A 66 -5.59 -4.24 23.00
CA LYS A 66 -5.39 -3.61 24.31
C LYS A 66 -6.70 -3.24 25.01
N ALA A 67 -7.74 -2.88 24.26
CA ALA A 67 -9.05 -2.55 24.82
C ALA A 67 -9.88 -3.80 25.21
N ALA A 68 -9.52 -4.97 24.69
CA ALA A 68 -10.19 -6.24 24.96
C ALA A 68 -9.51 -7.07 26.09
N ALA A 69 -8.32 -6.67 26.53
CA ALA A 69 -7.53 -7.27 27.61
C ALA A 69 -7.80 -6.60 28.97
#